data_AF-A0A765BZL8-F1
#
_entry.id   AF-A0A765BZL8-F1
#
_cell.length_a   1.000
_cell.length_b   1.000
_cell.length_c   1.000
_cell.angle_alpha   90.00
_cell.angle_beta   90.00
_cell.angle_gamma   90.00
#
_symmetry.space_group_name_H-M   'P 1'
#
loop_
_entity.id
_entity.type
_entity.pdbx_description
1 polymer ?
#
loop_
_entity_poly.entity_id
_entity_poly.type
_entity_poly.pdbx_seq_one_letter_code
_entity_poly.pdbx_strand_id
1 'polypeptide(L)'
;MTRLNEIFNRLDVIDDLIALQKPHFSHGQIISDQVTALIGYVEHVTAVIWERQRRGRLTDFEARFILPALDEIYILMGEKLNKGEKPVDQLSDSILDFIGLVGWWMLHIESHNKGRDSH
;
A
#
# COMPACT_ATOMS: atom_id res chain seq x y z
N MET A 1 6.84 9.99 -0.80
CA MET A 1 5.78 10.28 -1.78
C MET A 1 5.73 9.32 -2.94
N THR A 2 6.71 9.25 -3.83
CA THR A 2 6.65 8.35 -5.00
C THR A 2 6.31 6.88 -4.66
N ARG A 3 6.88 6.34 -3.58
CA ARG A 3 6.58 4.96 -3.11
C ARG A 3 5.12 4.76 -2.69
N LEU A 4 4.57 5.68 -1.88
CA LEU A 4 3.18 5.59 -1.41
C LEU A 4 2.18 5.80 -2.55
N ASN A 5 2.48 6.72 -3.47
CA ASN A 5 1.65 6.92 -4.67
C ASN A 5 1.60 5.66 -5.54
N GLU A 6 2.72 4.96 -5.71
CA GLU A 6 2.76 3.71 -6.47
C GLU A 6 1.97 2.58 -5.78
N ILE A 7 2.03 2.48 -4.44
CA ILE A 7 1.18 1.54 -3.68
C ILE A 7 -0.29 1.89 -3.90
N PHE A 8 -0.66 3.17 -3.79
CA PHE A 8 -2.02 3.63 -3.99
C PHE A 8 -2.53 3.31 -5.39
N ASN A 9 -1.75 3.63 -6.44
CA ASN A 9 -2.11 3.34 -7.83
C ASN A 9 -2.35 1.84 -8.07
N ARG A 10 -1.54 0.97 -7.45
CA ARG A 10 -1.71 -0.49 -7.57
C ARG A 10 -2.98 -0.98 -6.88
N LEU A 11 -3.30 -0.40 -5.72
CA LEU A 11 -4.54 -0.69 -5.01
C LEU A 11 -5.76 -0.27 -5.82
N ASP A 12 -5.72 0.93 -6.42
CA ASP A 12 -6.77 1.48 -7.28
C ASP A 12 -7.05 0.57 -8.49
N VAL A 13 -5.99 0.10 -9.16
CA VAL A 13 -6.11 -0.87 -10.27
C VAL A 13 -6.75 -2.19 -9.82
N ILE A 14 -6.44 -2.68 -8.62
CA ILE A 14 -7.05 -3.92 -8.10
C ILE A 14 -8.53 -3.69 -7.79
N ASP A 15 -8.88 -2.56 -7.18
CA ASP A 15 -10.28 -2.21 -6.87
C ASP A 15 -11.13 -2.12 -8.15
N ASP A 16 -10.62 -1.44 -9.19
CA ASP A 16 -11.24 -1.36 -10.51
C ASP A 16 -11.47 -2.75 -11.13
N LEU A 17 -10.48 -3.64 -11.04
CA LEU A 17 -10.59 -5.00 -11.55
C LEU A 17 -11.61 -5.85 -10.79
N ILE A 18 -11.75 -5.65 -9.48
CA ILE A 18 -12.77 -6.30 -8.66
C ILE A 18 -14.16 -5.75 -9.05
N ALA A 19 -14.29 -4.43 -9.20
CA ALA A 19 -15.54 -3.78 -9.56
C ALA A 19 -16.04 -4.23 -10.95
N LEU A 20 -15.15 -4.33 -11.94
CA LEU A 20 -15.46 -4.80 -13.30
C LEU A 20 -15.96 -6.25 -13.35
N GLN A 21 -15.62 -7.06 -12.33
CA GLN A 21 -16.01 -8.46 -12.27
C GLN A 21 -17.30 -8.71 -11.50
N LYS A 22 -17.93 -7.68 -10.92
CA LYS A 22 -19.22 -7.90 -10.25
C LYS A 22 -20.36 -8.01 -11.28
N PRO A 23 -21.27 -9.00 -11.16
CA PRO A 23 -21.31 -10.10 -10.19
C PRO A 23 -20.62 -11.41 -10.67
N HIS A 24 -20.04 -11.43 -11.88
CA HIS A 24 -19.44 -12.61 -12.50
C HIS A 24 -17.91 -12.61 -12.40
N PHE A 25 -17.37 -13.34 -11.42
CA PHE A 25 -15.94 -13.43 -11.12
C PHE A 25 -15.18 -14.36 -12.08
N SER A 26 -15.01 -13.95 -13.33
CA SER A 26 -14.35 -14.75 -14.37
C SER A 26 -12.83 -14.56 -14.46
N HIS A 27 -12.25 -13.52 -13.84
CA HIS A 27 -10.83 -13.17 -13.95
C HIS A 27 -10.10 -13.20 -12.60
N GLY A 28 -10.41 -14.19 -11.76
CA GLY A 28 -9.75 -14.38 -10.46
C GLY A 28 -8.22 -14.45 -10.54
N GLN A 29 -7.67 -15.08 -11.59
CA GLN A 29 -6.22 -15.14 -11.80
C GLN A 29 -5.59 -13.76 -12.03
N ILE A 30 -6.25 -12.89 -12.81
CA ILE A 30 -5.72 -11.53 -13.07
C ILE A 30 -5.68 -10.72 -11.78
N ILE A 31 -6.74 -10.79 -10.95
CA ILE A 31 -6.75 -10.14 -9.65
C ILE A 31 -5.64 -10.71 -8.76
N SER A 32 -5.51 -12.04 -8.72
CA SER A 32 -4.47 -12.72 -7.93
C SER A 32 -3.06 -12.24 -8.33
N ASP A 33 -2.77 -12.18 -9.63
CA ASP A 33 -1.49 -11.71 -10.15
C ASP A 33 -1.20 -10.25 -9.75
N GLN A 34 -2.22 -9.37 -9.81
CA GLN A 34 -2.08 -7.98 -9.37
C GLN A 34 -1.85 -7.87 -7.86
N VAL A 35 -2.54 -8.67 -7.05
CA VAL A 35 -2.32 -8.73 -5.60
C VAL A 35 -0.92 -9.23 -5.29
N THR A 36 -0.44 -10.29 -5.95
CA THR A 36 0.93 -10.78 -5.81
C THR A 36 1.95 -9.72 -6.21
N ALA A 37 1.71 -8.98 -7.31
CA ALA A 37 2.58 -7.90 -7.74
C ALA A 37 2.60 -6.72 -6.73
N LEU A 38 1.47 -6.41 -6.10
CA LEU A 38 1.39 -5.42 -5.03
C LEU A 38 2.19 -5.86 -3.80
N ILE A 39 2.04 -7.13 -3.38
CA ILE A 39 2.79 -7.70 -2.25
C ILE A 39 4.29 -7.61 -2.49
N GLY A 40 4.76 -8.09 -3.64
CA GLY A 40 6.18 -8.04 -3.99
C GLY A 40 6.72 -6.61 -4.06
N TYR A 41 5.90 -5.65 -4.52
CA TYR A 41 6.30 -4.24 -4.52
C TYR A 41 6.47 -3.69 -3.10
N VAL A 42 5.51 -3.94 -2.20
CA VAL A 42 5.58 -3.48 -0.80
C VAL A 42 6.77 -4.12 -0.08
N GLU A 43 6.97 -5.42 -0.22
CA GLU A 43 8.16 -6.12 0.30
C GLU A 43 9.46 -5.48 -0.17
N HIS A 44 9.56 -5.17 -1.46
CA HIS A 44 10.74 -4.54 -2.04
C HIS A 44 11.00 -3.15 -1.45
N VAL A 45 9.99 -2.27 -1.43
CA VAL A 45 10.19 -0.90 -0.92
C VAL A 45 10.44 -0.86 0.59
N THR A 46 9.84 -1.78 1.34
CA THR A 46 10.10 -1.98 2.76
C THR A 46 11.54 -2.44 2.98
N ALA A 47 12.02 -3.45 2.25
CA ALA A 47 13.42 -3.88 2.34
C ALA A 47 14.41 -2.73 2.03
N VAL A 48 14.10 -1.90 1.03
CA VAL A 48 14.92 -0.73 0.68
C VAL A 48 14.95 0.30 1.81
N ILE A 49 13.82 0.60 2.46
CA ILE A 49 13.79 1.60 3.55
C ILE A 49 14.52 1.08 4.79
N TRP A 50 14.35 -0.19 5.13
CA TRP A 50 15.03 -0.84 6.25
C TRP A 50 16.55 -0.88 6.04
N GLU A 51 17.02 -1.19 4.83
CA GLU A 51 18.46 -1.15 4.53
C GLU A 51 19.05 0.26 4.63
N ARG A 52 18.28 1.29 4.25
CA ARG A 52 18.68 2.69 4.47
C ARG A 52 18.75 3.02 5.96
N GLN A 53 17.82 2.50 6.76
CA GLN A 53 17.80 2.71 8.21
C GLN A 53 19.05 2.11 8.85
N ARG A 54 19.33 0.85 8.50
CA ARG A 54 20.48 0.10 9.01
C ARG A 54 21.81 0.78 8.70
N ARG A 55 21.90 1.47 7.57
CA ARG A 55 23.09 2.25 7.14
C ARG A 55 23.13 3.68 7.68
N GLY A 56 22.14 4.12 8.46
CA GLY A 56 22.02 5.51 8.92
C GLY A 56 21.83 6.52 7.79
N ARG A 57 21.20 6.10 6.67
CA ARG A 57 20.98 6.93 5.46
C ARG A 57 19.53 7.37 5.30
N LEU A 58 18.75 7.26 6.36
CA LEU A 58 17.35 7.61 6.38
C LEU A 58 17.25 9.09 6.72
N THR A 59 16.54 9.86 5.89
CA THR A 59 16.29 11.27 6.21
C THR A 59 15.32 11.40 7.38
N ASP A 60 15.33 12.51 8.12
CA ASP A 60 14.38 12.75 9.21
C ASP A 60 12.92 12.64 8.74
N PHE A 61 12.66 13.10 7.52
CA PHE A 61 11.35 12.99 6.88
C PHE A 61 10.98 11.52 6.61
N GLU A 62 11.90 10.75 6.02
CA GLU A 62 11.65 9.33 5.77
C GLU A 62 11.47 8.57 7.10
N ALA A 63 12.21 8.91 8.16
CA ALA A 63 12.12 8.23 9.45
C ALA A 63 10.82 8.53 10.19
N ARG A 64 10.32 9.76 10.05
CA ARG A 64 9.08 10.21 10.66
C ARG A 64 7.83 9.73 9.94
N PHE A 65 7.88 9.63 8.61
CA PHE A 65 6.67 9.42 7.80
C PHE A 65 6.71 8.19 6.91
N ILE A 66 7.82 7.97 6.17
CA ILE A 66 7.85 6.91 5.17
C ILE A 66 8.06 5.54 5.80
N LEU A 67 8.96 5.44 6.78
CA LEU A 67 9.23 4.19 7.48
C LEU A 67 7.99 3.71 8.26
N PRO A 68 7.32 4.54 9.10
CA PRO A 68 6.10 4.10 9.79
C PRO A 68 4.98 3.71 8.83
N ALA A 69 4.76 4.48 7.75
CA ALA A 69 3.73 4.14 6.76
C ALA A 69 3.99 2.80 6.09
N LEU A 70 5.23 2.54 5.65
CA LEU A 70 5.59 1.28 5.01
C LEU A 70 5.51 0.09 5.98
N ASP A 71 5.88 0.29 7.25
CA ASP A 71 5.82 -0.76 8.28
C ASP A 71 4.36 -1.16 8.56
N GLU A 72 3.47 -0.18 8.74
CA GLU A 72 2.05 -0.43 8.96
C GLU A 72 1.38 -1.11 7.75
N ILE A 73 1.67 -0.65 6.53
CA ILE A 73 1.17 -1.27 5.29
C ILE A 73 1.68 -2.72 5.19
N TYR A 74 2.96 -2.95 5.46
CA TYR A 74 3.58 -4.28 5.38
C TYR A 74 2.98 -5.27 6.39
N ILE A 75 2.79 -4.83 7.64
CA ILE A 75 2.18 -5.65 8.70
C ILE A 75 0.74 -6.03 8.32
N LEU A 76 -0.08 -5.04 7.96
CA LEU A 76 -1.47 -5.29 7.59
C LEU A 76 -1.58 -6.16 6.34
N MET A 77 -0.67 -6.00 5.38
CA MET A 77 -0.59 -6.84 4.18
C MET A 77 -0.28 -8.29 4.53
N GLY A 78 0.65 -8.53 5.45
CA GLY A 78 0.95 -9.86 5.98
C GLY A 78 -0.28 -10.53 6.61
N GLU A 79 -1.13 -9.76 7.28
CA GLU A 79 -2.34 -10.27 7.93
C GLU A 79 -3.50 -10.50 6.95
N LYS A 80 -3.71 -9.56 6.02
CA LYS A 80 -4.89 -9.48 5.16
C LYS A 80 -4.69 -10.03 3.76
N LEU A 81 -3.49 -10.11 3.20
CA LEU A 81 -3.28 -10.57 1.82
C LEU A 81 -2.45 -11.86 1.73
N ASN A 82 -1.66 -12.20 2.74
CA ASN A 82 -0.76 -13.36 2.72
C ASN A 82 -1.42 -14.71 3.08
N LYS A 83 -2.69 -14.72 3.49
CA LYS A 83 -3.41 -15.93 3.96
C LYS A 83 -4.26 -16.55 2.85
N GLY A 84 -3.62 -17.28 1.94
CA GLY A 84 -4.29 -18.15 0.97
C GLY A 84 -5.28 -17.46 0.03
N GLU A 85 -5.97 -18.25 -0.80
CA GLU A 85 -7.05 -17.75 -1.65
C GLU A 85 -8.20 -17.25 -0.76
N LYS A 86 -8.43 -15.93 -0.77
CA LYS A 86 -9.56 -15.32 -0.08
C LYS A 86 -10.78 -15.25 -1.00
N PRO A 87 -12.01 -15.41 -0.47
CA PRO A 87 -13.22 -15.07 -1.19
C PRO A 87 -13.14 -13.62 -1.69
N VAL A 88 -13.64 -13.35 -2.91
CA VAL A 88 -13.49 -12.04 -3.56
C VAL A 88 -14.06 -10.88 -2.73
N ASP A 89 -15.16 -11.11 -1.99
CA ASP A 89 -15.73 -10.08 -1.11
C ASP A 89 -14.76 -9.68 0.01
N GLN A 90 -14.09 -10.66 0.65
CA GLN A 90 -13.07 -10.39 1.67
C GLN A 90 -11.83 -9.71 1.10
N LEU A 91 -11.50 -9.98 -0.16
CA LEU A 91 -10.43 -9.30 -0.87
C LEU A 91 -10.83 -7.85 -1.17
N SER A 92 -12.06 -7.60 -1.65
CA SER A 92 -12.61 -6.26 -1.89
C SER A 92 -12.53 -5.41 -0.62
N ASP A 93 -13.01 -5.91 0.52
CA ASP A 93 -12.95 -5.21 1.80
C ASP A 93 -11.51 -4.92 2.22
N SER A 94 -10.61 -5.90 2.04
CA SER A 94 -9.20 -5.73 2.36
C SER A 94 -8.55 -4.63 1.51
N ILE A 95 -8.84 -4.58 0.20
CA ILE A 95 -8.30 -3.58 -0.72
C ILE A 95 -8.81 -2.18 -0.35
N LEU A 96 -10.10 -2.03 -0.05
CA LEU A 96 -10.67 -0.75 0.40
C LEU A 96 -10.03 -0.26 1.70
N ASP A 97 -9.78 -1.16 2.66
CA ASP A 97 -9.06 -0.81 3.89
C ASP A 97 -7.64 -0.30 3.59
N PHE A 98 -6.92 -0.93 2.65
CA PHE A 98 -5.59 -0.47 2.25
C PHE A 98 -5.63 0.88 1.53
N ILE A 99 -6.60 1.11 0.65
CA ILE A 99 -6.79 2.42 -0.02
C ILE A 99 -6.98 3.52 1.04
N GLY A 100 -7.84 3.26 2.04
CA GLY A 100 -8.07 4.19 3.13
C GLY A 100 -6.81 4.48 3.95
N LEU A 101 -6.04 3.45 4.29
CA LEU A 101 -4.79 3.58 5.04
C LEU A 101 -3.74 4.39 4.27
N VAL A 102 -3.46 4.00 3.02
CA VAL A 102 -2.44 4.67 2.20
C VAL A 102 -2.86 6.10 1.89
N GLY A 103 -4.14 6.32 1.59
CA GLY A 103 -4.72 7.65 1.40
C GLY A 103 -4.58 8.53 2.64
N TRP A 104 -4.83 7.98 3.84
CA TRP A 104 -4.63 8.71 5.09
C TRP A 104 -3.17 9.13 5.29
N TRP A 105 -2.22 8.21 5.07
CA TRP A 105 -0.78 8.54 5.16
C TRP A 105 -0.37 9.62 4.17
N MET A 106 -0.87 9.54 2.94
CA MET A 106 -0.60 10.55 1.91
C MET A 106 -1.11 11.93 2.34
N LEU A 107 -2.38 12.02 2.77
CA LEU A 107 -2.98 13.26 3.28
C LEU A 107 -2.26 13.81 4.50
N HIS A 108 -1.85 12.94 5.43
CA HIS A 108 -1.15 13.33 6.64
C HIS A 108 0.21 13.97 6.32
N ILE A 109 0.97 13.36 5.41
CA ILE A 109 2.25 13.88 4.94
C ILE A 109 2.07 15.20 4.19
N GLU A 110 1.08 15.30 3.30
CA GLU A 110 0.79 16.54 2.58
C GLU A 110 0.41 17.68 3.51
N SER A 111 -0.42 17.40 4.52
CA SER A 111 -0.83 18.39 5.53
C SER A 111 0.36 18.92 6.32
N HIS A 112 1.30 18.04 6.69
CA HIS A 112 2.53 18.44 7.36
C HIS A 112 3.43 19.31 6.45
N ASN A 113 3.50 19.02 5.16
CA ASN A 113 4.29 19.81 4.23
C ASN A 113 3.69 21.19 3.98
N LYS A 114 2.36 21.30 3.81
CA LYS A 114 1.66 22.59 3.66
C LYS A 114 1.79 23.49 4.90
N GLY A 115 1.83 22.89 6.10
CA GLY A 115 2.07 23.60 7.35
C GLY A 115 3.46 24.25 7.46
N ARG A 116 4.45 23.81 6.67
CA ARG A 116 5.82 24.40 6.65
C ARG A 116 5.95 25.57 5.69
N ASP A 117 5.11 25.67 4.65
CA ASP A 117 5.12 26.79 3.70
C ASP A 117 4.37 28.04 4.22
N SER A 118 3.76 27.93 5.40
CA SER A 118 2.94 28.99 6.01
C SER A 118 3.69 29.85 7.04
N HIS A 119 5.02 29.76 7.11
CA HIS A 119 5.84 30.44 8.13
C HIS A 119 7.10 31.11 7.58
#